data_AF-A0A351D0A0-F1
#
_entry.id   AF-A0A351D0A0-F1
#
_cell.length_a   1.000
_cell.length_b   1.000
_cell.length_c   1.000
_cell.angle_alpha   90.00
_cell.angle_beta   90.00
_cell.angle_gamma   90.00
#
_symmetry.space_group_name_H-M   'P 1'
#
loop_
_entity.id
_entity.type
_entity.pdbx_description
1 polymer ?
#
loop_
_entity_poly.entity_id
_entity_poly.type
_entity_poly.pdbx_seq_one_letter_code
_entity_poly.pdbx_strand_id
1 'polypeptide(L)'
;WLHYDLPQQFFRPPFTTASRRRKRIRGQKQIWFLLEMACDESSVKLDRSAKPEFDDWRWINYWDVLDEIVDFKRDVYREALGQLSHYMPHVKQV
;
A
#
# COMPACT_ATOMS: atom_id res chain seq x y z
N TRP A 1 -2.57 7.91 -12.23
CA TRP A 1 -2.55 6.44 -12.01
C TRP A 1 -1.11 6.05 -11.74
N LEU A 2 -0.85 5.41 -10.60
CA LEU A 2 0.50 5.00 -10.21
C LEU A 2 0.67 3.50 -10.40
N HIS A 3 1.90 3.07 -10.62
CA HIS A 3 2.21 1.69 -11.01
C HIS A 3 3.45 1.18 -10.29
N TYR A 4 3.41 -0.06 -9.82
CA TYR A 4 4.61 -0.78 -9.41
C TYR A 4 4.64 -2.17 -10.05
N ASP A 5 5.85 -2.66 -10.31
CA ASP A 5 6.10 -4.04 -10.71
C ASP A 5 6.41 -4.90 -9.48
N LEU A 6 5.87 -6.11 -9.44
CA LEU A 6 6.18 -7.10 -8.41
C LEU A 6 7.57 -7.69 -8.68
N PRO A 7 8.47 -7.74 -7.66
CA PRO A 7 9.75 -8.42 -7.80
C PRO A 7 9.59 -9.88 -8.20
N GLN A 8 10.52 -10.39 -9.01
CA GLN A 8 10.42 -11.74 -9.58
C GLN A 8 10.30 -12.86 -8.53
N GLN A 9 10.90 -12.66 -7.35
CA GLN A 9 10.82 -13.60 -6.23
C GLN A 9 9.40 -13.84 -5.70
N PHE A 10 8.47 -12.90 -5.94
CA PHE A 10 7.06 -13.04 -5.57
C PHE A 10 6.23 -13.72 -6.68
N PHE A 11 6.84 -14.00 -7.83
CA PHE A 11 6.17 -14.79 -8.86
C PHE A 11 6.08 -16.25 -8.42
N ARG A 12 4.91 -16.85 -8.60
CA ARG A 12 4.74 -18.27 -8.29
C ARG A 12 5.60 -19.14 -9.20
N PRO A 13 6.32 -20.14 -8.67
CA PRO A 13 7.13 -21.03 -9.48
C PRO A 13 6.30 -21.72 -10.58
N PRO A 14 6.85 -21.88 -11.79
CA PRO A 14 6.12 -22.42 -12.94
C PRO A 14 5.75 -23.92 -12.79
N PHE A 15 6.37 -24.65 -11.85
CA PHE A 15 6.24 -26.10 -11.73
C PHE A 15 5.10 -26.59 -10.81
N THR A 16 4.34 -25.70 -10.18
CA THR A 16 3.18 -26.14 -9.37
C THR A 16 1.97 -26.45 -10.25
N THR A 17 1.22 -27.51 -9.93
CA THR A 17 -0.02 -27.91 -10.66
C THR A 17 -1.05 -26.77 -10.71
N ALA A 18 -0.99 -25.84 -9.75
CA ALA A 18 -1.80 -24.63 -9.67
C ALA A 18 -1.28 -23.45 -10.52
N SER A 19 -0.03 -23.46 -10.98
CA SER A 19 0.61 -22.41 -11.79
C SER A 19 0.29 -22.51 -13.29
N ARG A 20 0.06 -23.70 -13.85
CA ARG A 20 -0.20 -23.88 -15.30
C ARG A 20 -1.47 -23.19 -15.81
N ARG A 21 -2.38 -22.77 -14.93
CA ARG A 21 -3.68 -22.15 -15.31
C ARG A 21 -3.82 -20.68 -14.88
N ARG A 22 -2.85 -20.10 -14.17
CA ARG A 22 -2.98 -18.71 -13.65
C ARG A 22 -2.04 -17.76 -14.38
N LYS A 23 -2.59 -16.68 -14.95
CA LYS A 23 -1.82 -15.62 -15.62
C LYS A 23 -0.79 -15.03 -14.64
N ARG A 24 0.42 -14.78 -15.13
CA ARG A 24 1.48 -14.09 -14.37
C ARG A 24 1.03 -12.66 -14.06
N ILE A 25 0.88 -12.35 -12.77
CA ILE A 25 0.58 -10.99 -12.30
C ILE A 25 1.89 -10.22 -12.27
N ARG A 26 1.98 -9.15 -13.05
CA ARG A 26 3.21 -8.34 -13.17
C ARG A 26 3.32 -7.27 -12.07
N GLY A 27 2.20 -6.74 -11.60
CA GLY A 27 2.18 -5.55 -10.74
C GLY A 27 0.77 -5.05 -10.52
N GLN A 28 0.65 -3.80 -10.06
CA GLN A 28 -0.65 -3.15 -9.86
C GLN A 28 -0.68 -1.74 -10.45
N LYS A 29 -1.88 -1.31 -10.84
CA LYS A 29 -2.23 0.05 -11.25
C LYS A 29 -3.17 0.62 -10.20
N GLN A 30 -2.83 1.76 -9.61
CA GLN A 30 -3.48 2.27 -8.41
C GLN A 30 -3.88 3.75 -8.55
N ILE A 31 -4.95 4.12 -7.84
CA ILE A 31 -5.35 5.49 -7.52
C ILE A 31 -5.26 5.64 -6.01
N TRP A 32 -4.72 6.76 -5.56
CA TRP A 32 -4.54 7.08 -4.16
C TRP A 32 -5.56 8.12 -3.72
N PHE A 33 -6.08 7.97 -2.50
CA PHE A 33 -7.01 8.89 -1.88
C PHE A 33 -6.44 9.30 -0.52
N LEU A 34 -6.56 10.59 -0.20
CA LEU A 34 -6.27 11.12 1.12
C LEU A 34 -7.61 11.27 1.86
N LEU A 35 -7.70 10.70 3.06
CA LEU A 35 -8.90 10.70 3.88
C LEU A 35 -8.57 11.23 5.27
N GLU A 36 -9.48 12.03 5.82
CA GLU A 36 -9.46 12.43 7.22
C GLU A 36 -10.39 11.51 8.03
N MET A 37 -9.91 11.04 9.17
CA MET A 37 -10.71 10.21 10.05
C MET A 37 -11.70 11.08 10.84
N ALA A 38 -12.98 11.02 10.47
CA ALA A 38 -14.06 11.79 11.10
C ALA A 38 -14.75 11.09 12.28
N CYS A 39 -14.18 9.98 12.77
CA CYS A 39 -14.71 9.18 13.86
C CYS A 39 -13.61 8.80 14.86
N ASP A 40 -14.00 8.24 16.01
CA ASP A 40 -13.04 7.78 17.01
C ASP A 40 -12.19 6.62 16.51
N GLU A 41 -10.92 6.57 16.92
CA GLU A 41 -9.95 5.52 16.61
C GLU A 41 -10.47 4.10 16.92
N SER A 42 -11.29 3.98 17.97
CA SER A 42 -11.94 2.72 18.37
C SER A 42 -12.85 2.12 17.29
N SER A 43 -13.24 2.92 16.30
CA SER A 43 -14.07 2.52 15.15
C SER A 43 -13.30 1.70 14.11
N VAL A 44 -11.96 1.75 14.10
CA VAL A 44 -11.14 0.91 13.21
C VAL A 44 -11.21 -0.54 13.69
N LYS A 45 -11.85 -1.40 12.90
CA LYS A 45 -11.96 -2.86 13.16
C LYS A 45 -11.37 -3.63 11.99
N LEU A 46 -10.19 -4.23 12.20
CA LEU A 46 -9.45 -4.98 11.16
C LEU A 46 -9.90 -6.45 11.04
N ASP A 47 -10.67 -6.94 12.01
CA ASP A 47 -11.08 -8.33 12.20
C ASP A 47 -12.42 -8.70 11.53
N ARG A 48 -13.03 -7.79 10.77
CA ARG A 48 -14.37 -7.99 10.17
C ARG A 48 -14.38 -8.87 8.92
N SER A 49 -13.22 -9.19 8.37
CA SER A 49 -13.08 -10.08 7.21
C SER A 49 -12.74 -11.51 7.66
N ALA A 50 -13.27 -12.52 6.97
CA ALA A 50 -12.87 -13.92 7.17
C ALA A 50 -11.38 -14.17 6.92
N LYS A 51 -10.75 -13.30 6.14
CA LYS A 51 -9.30 -13.24 5.94
C LYS A 51 -8.85 -11.78 6.06
N PRO A 52 -8.48 -11.33 7.26
CA PRO A 52 -7.96 -9.98 7.50
C PRO A 52 -6.72 -9.72 6.64
N GLU A 53 -6.59 -8.48 6.14
CA GLU A 53 -5.36 -8.02 5.47
C GLU A 53 -4.34 -7.49 6.48
N PHE A 54 -4.82 -6.92 7.59
CA PHE A 54 -4.01 -6.27 8.61
C PHE A 54 -4.30 -6.89 9.98
N ASP A 55 -3.25 -7.04 10.79
CA ASP A 55 -3.35 -7.53 12.16
C ASP A 55 -3.51 -6.37 13.17
N ASP A 56 -2.85 -5.23 12.92
CA ASP A 56 -2.87 -4.05 13.78
C ASP A 56 -2.63 -2.76 12.97
N TRP A 57 -2.82 -1.60 13.59
CA TRP A 57 -2.56 -0.30 13.00
C TRP A 57 -2.07 0.72 14.04
N ARG A 58 -1.36 1.75 13.56
CA ARG A 58 -0.96 2.91 14.35
C ARG A 58 -0.82 4.12 13.45
N TRP A 59 -0.95 5.31 14.01
CA TRP A 59 -0.54 6.53 13.33
C TRP A 59 0.98 6.60 13.22
N ILE A 60 1.44 7.13 12.09
CA ILE A 60 2.85 7.42 11.80
C ILE A 60 2.94 8.82 11.19
N ASN A 61 4.12 9.45 11.25
CA ASN A 61 4.29 10.72 10.55
C ASN A 61 4.22 10.48 9.04
N TYR A 62 3.76 11.51 8.32
CA TYR A 62 3.40 11.41 6.91
C TYR A 62 4.52 10.86 6.01
N TRP A 63 5.78 11.22 6.28
CA TRP A 63 6.92 10.79 5.47
C TRP A 63 7.61 9.52 5.97
N ASP A 64 7.43 9.15 7.24
CA ASP A 64 8.10 7.99 7.86
C ASP A 64 7.71 6.67 7.18
N VAL A 65 6.53 6.64 6.54
CA VAL A 65 6.08 5.48 5.75
C VAL A 65 7.06 5.09 4.64
N LEU A 66 7.85 6.04 4.12
CA LEU A 66 8.84 5.74 3.08
C LEU A 66 9.99 4.88 3.59
N ASP A 67 10.29 4.92 4.88
CA ASP A 67 11.34 4.10 5.49
C ASP A 67 10.82 2.71 5.87
N GLU A 68 9.54 2.62 6.27
CA GLU A 68 8.91 1.36 6.72
C GLU A 68 8.33 0.51 5.57
N ILE A 69 8.03 1.11 4.42
CA ILE A 69 7.40 0.41 3.29
C ILE A 69 8.36 -0.54 2.58
N VAL A 70 7.82 -1.65 2.07
CA VAL A 70 8.54 -2.59 1.21
C VAL A 70 9.13 -1.89 -0.03
N ASP A 71 10.37 -2.25 -0.38
CA ASP A 71 11.18 -1.51 -1.35
C ASP A 71 10.49 -1.26 -2.70
N PHE A 72 9.85 -2.29 -3.26
CA PHE A 72 9.23 -2.20 -4.58
C PHE A 72 7.97 -1.30 -4.63
N LYS A 73 7.46 -0.86 -3.48
CA LYS A 73 6.36 0.12 -3.39
C LYS A 73 6.85 1.54 -3.05
N ARG A 74 8.11 1.71 -2.63
CA ARG A 74 8.62 2.97 -2.10
C ARG A 74 8.44 4.15 -3.06
N ASP A 75 8.74 3.94 -4.34
CA ASP A 75 8.62 5.01 -5.35
C ASP A 75 7.16 5.41 -5.60
N VAL A 76 6.24 4.44 -5.64
CA VAL A 76 4.80 4.72 -5.78
C VAL A 76 4.27 5.47 -4.56
N TYR A 77 4.71 5.11 -3.35
CA TYR A 77 4.34 5.83 -2.14
C TYR A 77 4.90 7.25 -2.16
N ARG A 78 6.17 7.43 -2.54
CA ARG A 78 6.78 8.76 -2.65
C ARG A 78 6.00 9.66 -3.60
N GLU A 79 5.62 9.14 -4.76
CA GLU A 79 4.85 9.90 -5.74
C GLU A 79 3.42 10.19 -5.25
N ALA A 80 2.75 9.20 -4.66
CA ALA A 80 1.40 9.37 -4.10
C ALA A 80 1.36 10.42 -2.99
N LEU A 81 2.27 10.31 -2.03
CA LEU A 81 2.37 11.24 -0.90
C LEU A 81 2.82 12.62 -1.38
N GLY A 82 3.74 12.70 -2.34
CA GLY A 82 4.12 13.95 -2.98
C GLY A 82 2.90 14.68 -3.57
N GLN A 83 2.10 13.98 -4.38
CA GLN A 83 0.88 14.54 -4.99
C GLN A 83 -0.17 14.96 -3.96
N LEU A 84 -0.30 14.22 -2.85
CA LEU A 84 -1.31 14.46 -1.83
C LEU A 84 -0.87 15.47 -0.75
N SER A 85 0.44 15.69 -0.59
CA SER A 85 1.01 16.57 0.45
C SER A 85 0.46 17.99 0.41
N HIS A 86 0.08 18.49 -0.77
CA HIS A 86 -0.49 19.82 -0.94
C HIS A 86 -1.80 20.02 -0.15
N TYR A 87 -2.52 18.94 0.12
CA TYR A 87 -3.78 18.98 0.87
C TYR A 87 -3.58 18.81 2.38
N MET A 88 -2.32 18.65 2.85
CA MET A 88 -1.99 18.53 4.27
C MET A 88 -1.23 19.77 4.78
N PRO A 89 -1.92 20.76 5.37
CA PRO A 89 -1.31 22.05 5.72
C PRO A 89 -0.18 21.97 6.76
N HIS A 90 -0.11 20.89 7.53
CA HIS A 90 0.89 20.69 8.60
C HIS A 90 2.07 19.80 8.19
N VAL A 91 2.07 19.27 6.96
CA VAL A 91 3.16 18.42 6.46
C VAL A 91 4.16 19.28 5.70
N LYS A 92 5.40 19.36 6.19
CA LYS A 92 6.49 20.01 5.44
C LYS A 92 6.81 19.18 4.21
N GLN A 93 6.97 19.82 3.05
CA GLN A 93 7.45 19.11 1.85
C GLN A 93 8.92 18.73 2.01
N VAL A 94 9.26 17.53 1.53
CA VAL A 94 10.63 16.99 1.48
C VAL A 94 11.20 17.19 0.09
#